data_AF-A0A1C5VUU5-F1
#
_entry.id   AF-A0A1C5VUU5-F1
#
_cell.length_a   1.000
_cell.length_b   1.000
_cell.length_c   1.000
_cell.angle_alpha   90.00
_cell.angle_beta   90.00
_cell.angle_gamma   90.00
#
_symmetry.space_group_name_H-M   'P 1'
#
loop_
_entity.id
_entity.type
_entity.pdbx_description
1 polymer ?
#
loop_
_entity_poly.entity_id
_entity_poly.type
_entity_poly.pdbx_seq_one_letter_code
_entity_poly.pdbx_strand_id
1 'polypeptide(L)'
;MEKDCGMWIHVLSHKLKKRMNADVQSLGITGVQSRIMHYILIKCTEGPVFQRDVENAFDMCRSTATGILQLMEKNGLILRENVASDARLKSLIPTKKAEQLDAQIGELLRQTERRLTQGLSDEQLALFRDSATRMSANLDE
;
A
#
# COMPACT_ATOMS: atom_id res chain seq x y z
N MET A 1 -2.79 16.03 29.25
CA MET A 1 -3.96 15.40 28.62
C MET A 1 -3.49 14.06 28.07
N GLU A 2 -4.10 12.97 28.51
CA GLU A 2 -3.83 11.64 27.94
C GLU A 2 -4.31 11.63 26.49
N LYS A 3 -3.55 11.00 25.59
CA LYS A 3 -3.93 10.90 24.18
C LYS A 3 -4.97 9.79 24.04
N ASP A 4 -6.10 10.10 23.42
CA ASP A 4 -7.07 9.08 23.03
C ASP A 4 -6.52 8.17 21.90
N CYS A 5 -7.28 7.12 21.58
CA CYS A 5 -6.90 6.15 20.55
C CYS A 5 -6.77 6.79 19.16
N GLY A 6 -7.66 7.72 18.81
CA GLY A 6 -7.63 8.40 17.51
C GLY A 6 -6.35 9.21 17.32
N MET A 7 -5.91 9.92 18.36
CA MET A 7 -4.65 10.67 18.36
C MET A 7 -3.43 9.75 18.24
N TRP A 8 -3.44 8.58 18.91
CA TRP A 8 -2.37 7.59 18.75
C TRP A 8 -2.31 7.01 17.34
N ILE A 9 -3.46 6.66 16.75
CA ILE A 9 -3.55 6.17 15.37
C ILE A 9 -3.00 7.23 14.40
N HIS A 10 -3.40 8.50 14.56
CA HIS A 10 -2.92 9.59 13.74
C HIS A 10 -1.39 9.75 13.82
N VAL A 11 -0.84 9.82 15.03
CA VAL A 11 0.61 9.99 15.26
C VAL A 11 1.40 8.80 14.70
N LEU A 12 0.93 7.57 14.91
CA LEU A 12 1.60 6.37 14.43
C LEU A 12 1.57 6.31 12.90
N SER A 13 0.40 6.53 12.29
CA SER A 13 0.23 6.58 10.83
C SER A 13 1.11 7.65 10.19
N HIS A 14 1.20 8.84 10.79
CA HIS A 14 2.06 9.92 10.30
C HIS A 14 3.55 9.52 10.37
N LYS A 15 4.01 8.97 11.50
CA LYS A 15 5.40 8.50 11.65
C LYS A 15 5.74 7.40 10.64
N LEU A 16 4.83 6.44 10.44
CA LEU A 16 5.00 5.36 9.47
C LEU A 16 5.10 5.90 8.05
N LYS A 17 4.16 6.76 7.63
CA LYS A 17 4.18 7.41 6.31
C LYS A 17 5.46 8.21 6.08
N LYS A 18 5.91 8.99 7.06
CA LYS A 18 7.15 9.77 6.99
C LYS A 18 8.36 8.85 6.81
N ARG A 19 8.44 7.75 7.57
CA ARG A 19 9.52 6.78 7.46
C ARG A 19 9.56 6.13 6.09
N MET A 20 8.42 5.59 5.64
CA MET A 20 8.32 4.94 4.34
C MET A 20 8.73 5.88 3.20
N ASN A 21 8.25 7.13 3.22
CA ASN A 21 8.63 8.11 2.21
C ASN A 21 10.14 8.39 2.20
N ALA A 22 10.78 8.43 3.37
CA ALA A 22 12.23 8.60 3.46
C ALA A 22 12.98 7.38 2.88
N ASP A 23 12.49 6.17 3.15
CA ASP A 23 13.15 4.93 2.72
C ASP A 23 13.13 4.77 1.19
N VAL A 24 12.08 5.26 0.50
CA VAL A 24 11.97 5.17 -0.97
C VAL A 24 12.26 6.49 -1.70
N GLN A 25 12.69 7.53 -0.99
CA GLN A 25 12.88 8.87 -1.57
C GLN A 25 13.88 8.86 -2.73
N SER A 26 15.00 8.13 -2.57
CA SER A 26 16.04 7.99 -3.61
C SER A 26 15.57 7.25 -4.86
N LEU A 27 14.47 6.49 -4.76
CA LEU A 27 13.89 5.73 -5.86
C LEU A 27 12.93 6.56 -6.71
N GLY A 28 12.69 7.84 -6.36
CA GLY A 28 11.82 8.74 -7.11
C GLY A 28 10.34 8.41 -7.01
N ILE A 29 9.93 7.66 -5.99
CA ILE A 29 8.53 7.29 -5.73
C ILE A 29 8.13 7.63 -4.29
N THR A 30 6.83 7.66 -4.02
CA THR A 30 6.30 7.81 -2.66
C THR A 30 6.13 6.45 -1.98
N GLY A 31 6.08 6.44 -0.64
CA GLY A 31 5.86 5.22 0.14
C GLY A 31 4.53 4.52 -0.19
N VAL A 32 3.48 5.28 -0.52
CA VAL A 32 2.20 4.69 -0.93
C VAL A 32 2.30 4.06 -2.32
N GLN A 33 2.97 4.70 -3.28
CA GLN A 33 3.21 4.12 -4.60
C GLN A 33 4.06 2.85 -4.52
N SER A 34 5.08 2.85 -3.65
CA SER A 34 5.90 1.69 -3.35
C SER A 34 5.06 0.49 -2.89
N ARG A 35 4.14 0.68 -1.93
CA ARG A 35 3.26 -0.40 -1.46
C ARG A 35 2.25 -0.86 -2.51
N ILE A 36 1.65 0.07 -3.26
CA ILE A 36 0.70 -0.29 -4.33
C ILE A 36 1.41 -1.06 -5.43
N MET A 37 2.62 -0.65 -5.82
CA MET A 37 3.42 -1.35 -6.83
C MET A 37 3.77 -2.77 -6.38
N HIS A 38 4.25 -2.92 -5.15
CA HIS A 38 4.54 -4.23 -4.56
C HIS A 38 3.30 -5.13 -4.53
N TYR A 39 2.14 -4.57 -4.14
CA TYR A 39 0.86 -5.27 -4.15
C TYR A 39 0.46 -5.74 -5.56
N ILE A 40 0.53 -4.86 -6.56
CA ILE A 40 0.19 -5.19 -7.95
C ILE A 40 1.10 -6.30 -8.46
N LEU A 41 2.42 -6.21 -8.23
CA LEU A 41 3.39 -7.21 -8.67
C LEU A 41 3.09 -8.60 -8.10
N ILE A 42 2.80 -8.69 -6.80
CA ILE A 42 2.45 -9.97 -6.17
C ILE A 42 1.12 -10.48 -6.73
N LYS A 43 0.08 -9.63 -6.76
CA LYS A 43 -1.27 -10.06 -7.13
C LYS A 43 -1.44 -10.39 -8.61
N CYS A 44 -0.67 -9.77 -9.50
CA CYS A 44 -0.62 -10.14 -10.91
C CYS A 44 -0.20 -11.60 -11.15
N THR A 45 0.52 -12.23 -10.20
CA THR A 45 0.86 -13.66 -10.30
C THR A 45 -0.32 -14.59 -10.01
N GLU A 46 -1.35 -14.09 -9.33
CA GLU A 46 -2.58 -14.82 -8.99
C GLU A 46 -3.70 -14.57 -10.01
N GLY A 47 -3.65 -13.45 -10.75
CA GLY A 47 -4.62 -13.09 -11.77
C GLY A 47 -4.61 -11.59 -12.12
N PRO A 48 -5.51 -11.13 -13.01
CA PRO A 48 -5.61 -9.72 -13.36
C PRO A 48 -5.96 -8.85 -12.14
N VAL A 49 -5.24 -7.74 -11.98
CA VAL A 49 -5.48 -6.76 -10.90
C VAL A 49 -6.16 -5.53 -11.46
N PHE A 50 -7.19 -5.04 -10.78
CA PHE A 50 -7.97 -3.86 -11.17
C PHE A 50 -7.80 -2.72 -10.16
N GLN A 51 -8.19 -1.52 -10.58
CA GLN A 51 -8.20 -0.36 -9.68
C GLN A 51 -9.05 -0.61 -8.42
N ARG A 52 -10.19 -1.29 -8.53
CA ARG A 52 -11.04 -1.64 -7.37
C ARG A 52 -10.29 -2.50 -6.35
N ASP A 53 -9.37 -3.33 -6.78
CA ASP A 53 -8.60 -4.19 -5.87
C ASP A 53 -7.59 -3.35 -5.08
N VAL A 54 -7.01 -2.32 -5.70
CA VAL A 54 -6.16 -1.33 -5.02
C VAL A 54 -6.99 -0.46 -4.08
N GLU A 55 -8.20 -0.04 -4.49
CA GLU A 55 -9.14 0.70 -3.64
C GLU A 55 -9.42 -0.07 -2.35
N ASN A 56 -9.80 -1.34 -2.48
CA ASN A 56 -10.13 -2.20 -1.35
C ASN A 56 -8.90 -2.54 -0.48
N ALA A 57 -7.76 -2.88 -1.09
CA ALA A 57 -6.58 -3.32 -0.35
C ALA A 57 -5.92 -2.21 0.49
N PHE A 58 -6.14 -0.95 0.11
CA PHE A 58 -5.51 0.21 0.76
C PHE A 58 -6.52 1.18 1.37
N ASP A 59 -7.79 0.79 1.43
CA ASP A 59 -8.91 1.62 1.93
C ASP A 59 -8.86 3.05 1.37
N MET A 60 -8.81 3.14 0.04
CA MET A 60 -8.71 4.43 -0.65
C MET A 60 -9.93 4.71 -1.51
N CYS A 61 -10.41 5.95 -1.46
CA CYS A 61 -11.48 6.37 -2.32
C CYS A 61 -11.02 6.37 -3.79
N ARG A 62 -12.00 6.20 -4.70
CA ARG A 62 -11.76 6.10 -6.15
C ARG A 62 -10.93 7.25 -6.72
N SER A 63 -11.17 8.49 -6.27
CA SER A 63 -10.45 9.67 -6.79
C SER A 63 -8.97 9.63 -6.39
N THR A 64 -8.66 9.24 -5.15
CA THR A 64 -7.28 9.06 -4.68
C THR A 64 -6.58 7.92 -5.43
N ALA A 65 -7.24 6.77 -5.59
CA ALA A 65 -6.70 5.64 -6.36
C ALA A 65 -6.38 6.05 -7.80
N THR A 66 -7.32 6.75 -8.45
CA THR A 66 -7.15 7.24 -9.82
C THR A 66 -5.92 8.13 -9.94
N GLY A 67 -5.77 9.13 -9.06
CA GLY A 67 -4.65 10.06 -9.10
C GLY A 67 -3.30 9.37 -8.88
N ILE A 68 -3.21 8.44 -7.92
CA ILE A 68 -1.97 7.70 -7.65
C ILE A 68 -1.60 6.81 -8.84
N LEU A 69 -2.55 6.04 -9.36
CA LEU A 69 -2.31 5.13 -10.47
C LEU A 69 -1.97 5.88 -11.77
N GLN A 70 -2.60 7.03 -12.05
CA GLN A 70 -2.21 7.88 -13.17
C GLN A 70 -0.76 8.35 -13.06
N LEU A 71 -0.31 8.74 -11.86
CA LEU A 71 1.07 9.14 -11.65
C LEU A 71 2.03 7.96 -11.79
N MET A 72 1.64 6.76 -11.33
CA MET A 72 2.42 5.54 -11.52
C MET A 72 2.55 5.17 -13.01
N GLU A 73 1.46 5.29 -13.76
CA GLU A 73 1.43 5.07 -15.22
C GLU A 73 2.31 6.09 -15.94
N LYS A 74 2.17 7.38 -15.63
CA LYS A 74 3.02 8.47 -16.17
C LYS A 74 4.51 8.22 -15.89
N ASN A 75 4.83 7.68 -14.72
CA ASN A 75 6.20 7.37 -14.33
C ASN A 75 6.70 6.02 -14.88
N GLY A 76 5.89 5.32 -15.70
CA GLY A 76 6.24 4.06 -16.35
C GLY A 76 6.33 2.87 -15.40
N LEU A 77 5.67 2.91 -14.24
CA LEU A 77 5.64 1.81 -13.27
C LEU A 77 4.56 0.78 -13.62
N ILE A 78 3.45 1.23 -14.19
CA ILE A 78 2.35 0.37 -14.60
C ILE A 78 1.84 0.77 -15.99
N LEU A 79 1.12 -0.15 -16.63
CA LEU A 79 0.27 0.10 -17.79
C LEU A 79 -1.17 -0.23 -17.42
N ARG A 80 -2.12 0.40 -18.11
CA ARG A 80 -3.54 0.08 -18.02
C ARG A 80 -4.04 -0.52 -19.33
N GLU A 81 -4.28 -1.82 -19.33
CA GLU A 81 -4.68 -2.56 -20.53
C GLU A 81 -6.11 -3.08 -20.43
N ASN A 82 -6.84 -2.99 -21.54
CA ASN A 82 -8.20 -3.53 -21.63
C ASN A 82 -8.16 -5.06 -21.49
N VAL A 83 -9.10 -5.62 -20.75
CA VAL A 83 -9.23 -7.07 -20.66
C VAL A 83 -9.99 -7.59 -21.89
N ALA A 84 -9.52 -8.69 -22.47
CA ALA A 84 -10.16 -9.30 -23.64
C ALA A 84 -11.63 -9.67 -23.40
N SER A 85 -12.01 -9.99 -22.16
CA SER A 85 -13.38 -10.35 -21.77
C SER A 85 -14.32 -9.15 -21.64
N ASP A 86 -13.82 -7.96 -21.32
CA ASP A 86 -14.61 -6.72 -21.20
C ASP A 86 -13.73 -5.49 -21.41
N ALA A 87 -13.90 -4.81 -22.55
CA ALA A 87 -13.12 -3.64 -22.93
C ALA A 87 -13.34 -2.42 -22.02
N ARG A 88 -14.36 -2.43 -21.15
CA ARG A 88 -14.58 -1.37 -20.14
C ARG A 88 -13.69 -1.56 -18.92
N LEU A 89 -13.15 -2.76 -18.72
CA LEU A 89 -12.26 -3.08 -17.61
C LEU A 89 -10.81 -2.87 -18.03
N LYS A 90 -10.06 -2.15 -17.19
CA LYS A 90 -8.63 -1.96 -17.34
C LYS A 90 -7.87 -2.66 -16.23
N SER A 91 -7.10 -3.65 -16.61
CA SER A 91 -6.15 -4.33 -15.72
C SER A 91 -4.88 -3.49 -15.56
N LEU A 92 -4.29 -3.55 -14.37
CA LEU A 92 -3.04 -2.91 -14.01
C LEU A 92 -1.91 -3.90 -14.27
N ILE A 93 -1.05 -3.58 -15.24
CA ILE A 93 0.08 -4.43 -15.62
C ILE A 93 1.37 -3.78 -15.12
N PRO A 94 2.14 -4.40 -14.23
CA PRO A 94 3.43 -3.88 -13.81
C PRO A 94 4.42 -3.91 -14.98
N THR A 95 5.25 -2.88 -15.09
CA THR A 95 6.30 -2.85 -16.13
C THR A 95 7.59 -3.51 -15.63
N LYS A 96 8.51 -3.79 -16.55
CA LYS A 96 9.88 -4.19 -16.20
C LYS A 96 10.60 -3.19 -15.28
N LYS A 97 10.28 -1.89 -15.40
CA LYS A 97 10.80 -0.86 -14.49
C LYS A 97 10.28 -1.06 -13.07
N ALA A 98 9.00 -1.42 -12.90
CA ALA A 98 8.44 -1.73 -11.60
C ALA A 98 9.09 -2.97 -10.98
N GLU A 99 9.29 -4.05 -11.74
CA GLU A 99 9.97 -5.26 -11.26
C GLU A 99 11.38 -4.96 -10.73
N GLN A 100 12.15 -4.14 -11.45
CA GLN A 100 13.50 -3.74 -11.04
C GLN A 100 13.53 -2.89 -9.76
N LEU A 101 12.51 -2.04 -9.57
CA LEU A 101 12.37 -1.23 -8.36
C LEU A 101 11.86 -2.06 -7.18
N ASP A 102 10.99 -3.04 -7.41
CA ASP A 102 10.37 -3.84 -6.35
C ASP A 102 11.37 -4.67 -5.57
N ALA A 103 12.39 -5.22 -6.24
CA ALA A 103 13.48 -5.95 -5.57
C ALA A 103 14.17 -5.09 -4.48
N GLN A 104 14.27 -3.77 -4.70
CA GLN A 104 14.84 -2.84 -3.71
C GLN A 104 13.80 -2.46 -2.64
N ILE A 105 12.54 -2.33 -3.03
CA ILE A 105 11.44 -1.93 -2.15
C ILE A 105 11.07 -3.02 -1.16
N GLY A 106 11.05 -4.29 -1.57
CA GLY A 106 10.64 -5.39 -0.70
C GLY A 106 11.45 -5.45 0.60
N GLU A 107 12.78 -5.22 0.50
CA GLU A 107 13.64 -5.17 1.69
C GLU A 107 13.38 -3.92 2.54
N LEU A 108 13.15 -2.75 1.93
CA LEU A 108 12.81 -1.52 2.66
C LEU A 108 11.48 -1.64 3.42
N LEU A 109 10.47 -2.27 2.81
CA LEU A 109 9.19 -2.57 3.45
C LEU A 109 9.38 -3.51 4.65
N ARG A 110 10.14 -4.59 4.48
CA ARG A 110 10.47 -5.53 5.58
C ARG A 110 11.23 -4.86 6.71
N GLN A 111 12.18 -3.98 6.40
CA GLN A 111 12.93 -3.23 7.42
C GLN A 111 12.04 -2.25 8.17
N THR A 112 11.13 -1.58 7.47
CA THR A 112 10.14 -0.69 8.11
C THR A 112 9.24 -1.47 9.06
N GLU A 113 8.74 -2.63 8.63
CA GLU A 113 7.89 -3.49 9.45
C GLU A 113 8.63 -4.01 10.69
N ARG A 114 9.87 -4.49 10.53
CA ARG A 114 10.71 -4.93 11.65
C ARG A 114 10.94 -3.82 12.67
N ARG A 115 11.14 -2.57 12.22
CA ARG A 115 11.30 -1.42 13.12
C ARG A 115 9.98 -1.04 13.80
N LEU A 116 8.87 -1.09 13.07
CA LEU A 116 7.54 -0.80 13.61
C LEU A 116 7.16 -1.76 14.75
N THR A 117 7.58 -3.02 14.60
CA THR A 117 7.24 -4.13 15.51
C THR A 117 8.34 -4.46 16.52
N GLN A 118 9.48 -3.76 16.47
CA GLN A 118 10.63 -4.03 17.33
C GLN A 118 10.27 -3.93 18.82
N GLY A 119 10.53 -5.01 19.57
CA GLY A 119 10.27 -5.08 21.01
C GLY A 119 8.85 -5.48 21.40
N LEU A 120 7.99 -5.80 20.42
CA LEU A 120 6.66 -6.38 20.66
C LEU A 120 6.70 -7.90 20.55
N SER A 121 5.98 -8.60 21.43
CA SER A 121 5.77 -10.04 21.32
C SER A 121 4.73 -10.40 20.26
N ASP A 122 4.70 -11.66 19.84
CA ASP A 122 3.70 -12.14 18.88
C ASP A 122 2.27 -11.98 19.40
N GLU A 123 2.05 -12.16 20.71
CA GLU A 123 0.75 -11.93 21.35
C GLU A 123 0.34 -10.46 21.31
N GLN A 124 1.28 -9.54 21.57
CA GLN A 124 1.00 -8.10 21.51
C GLN A 124 0.66 -7.67 20.08
N LEU A 125 1.38 -8.20 19.09
CA LEU A 125 1.10 -7.95 17.68
C LEU A 125 -0.25 -8.54 17.24
N ALA A 126 -0.59 -9.73 17.72
CA ALA A 126 -1.89 -10.35 17.46
C ALA A 126 -3.03 -9.53 18.06
N LEU A 127 -2.88 -9.07 19.31
CA LEU A 127 -3.86 -8.22 19.98
C LEU A 127 -4.02 -6.86 19.28
N PHE A 128 -2.92 -6.25 18.84
CA PHE A 128 -2.97 -5.02 18.06
C PHE A 128 -3.76 -5.21 16.76
N ARG A 129 -3.49 -6.29 16.01
CA ARG A 129 -4.21 -6.58 14.76
C ARG A 129 -5.70 -6.78 15.01
N ASP A 130 -6.09 -7.60 15.99
CA ASP A 130 -7.50 -7.81 16.36
C ASP A 130 -8.19 -6.49 16.76
N SER A 131 -7.52 -5.69 17.59
CA SER A 131 -8.04 -4.40 18.04
C SER A 131 -8.23 -3.43 16.87
N ALA A 132 -7.23 -3.31 15.98
CA ALA A 132 -7.30 -2.44 14.81
C ALA A 132 -8.40 -2.89 13.83
N THR A 133 -8.56 -4.20 13.61
CA THR A 133 -9.64 -4.74 12.77
C THR A 133 -11.02 -4.40 13.33
N ARG A 134 -11.23 -4.55 14.64
CA ARG A 134 -12.51 -4.18 15.27
C ARG A 134 -12.75 -2.68 15.21
N MET A 135 -11.74 -1.86 15.49
CA MET A 135 -11.84 -0.40 15.38
C MET A 135 -12.19 0.05 13.96
N SER A 136 -11.63 -0.62 12.93
CA SER A 136 -11.96 -0.34 11.52
C SER A 136 -13.43 -0.66 11.23
N ALA A 137 -13.91 -1.85 11.62
CA ALA A 137 -15.29 -2.26 11.39
C ALA A 137 -16.30 -1.31 12.05
N ASN A 138 -16.01 -0.81 13.26
CA ASN A 138 -16.86 0.17 13.94
C ASN A 138 -16.99 1.51 13.19
N LEU A 139 -16.05 1.86 12.31
CA LEU A 139 -16.08 3.09 11.52
C LEU A 139 -16.78 2.92 10.17
N ASP A 140 -17.03 1.68 9.75
CA ASP A 140 -17.76 1.33 8.53
C ASP A 140 -19.28 1.19 8.78
N GLU A 141 -19.72 1.23 10.05
CA GLU A 141 -21.14 1.31 10.47
C GLU A 141 -21.75 2.69 10.18
#